data_AF-A0A538HP52-F1
#
_entry.id   AF-A0A538HP52-F1
#
_cell.length_a   1.000
_cell.length_b   1.000
_cell.length_c   1.000
_cell.angle_alpha   90.00
_cell.angle_beta   90.00
_cell.angle_gamma   90.00
#
_symmetry.space_group_name_H-M   'P 1'
#
loop_
_entity.id
_entity.type
_entity.pdbx_description
1 polymer ?
#
loop_
_entity_poly.entity_id
_entity_poly.type
_entity_poly.pdbx_seq_one_letter_code
_entity_poly.pdbx_strand_id
1 'polypeptide(L)'
;MDTAAGFEYAFNCGDGSGYGVFGASSSVTCPTSDNGVRSVKAKIRDKDGGVTEYTDSVTVNNVAPTATANAPSPVAEGSTFVVSLTSPVDPSSVDTAAGFHYAFACNGASLAGSTYALTGTTSSASCFFDDGPSNHTVRMRVIDKDGGFTEYTPSVHVDNVAPTATLANDGPINEGASATVSFSNKFDPSGPDTTAGFHYAYACDGSSLAGSTYAGSSAIDHTSCSFDDGPSSHTVKAPLPSTRRT
;
A
#
# COMPACT_ATOMS: atom_id res chain seq x y z
N MET A 1 29.69 -10.68 62.80
CA MET A 1 29.57 -11.42 61.53
C MET A 1 28.17 -11.17 61.00
N ASP A 2 27.98 -10.10 60.23
CA ASP A 2 26.65 -9.68 59.73
C ASP A 2 26.07 -10.66 58.72
N THR A 3 26.92 -11.50 58.12
CA THR A 3 26.51 -12.65 57.32
C THR A 3 25.62 -13.64 58.05
N ALA A 4 25.66 -13.70 59.40
CA ALA A 4 24.77 -14.54 60.19
C ALA A 4 23.42 -13.87 60.56
N ALA A 5 23.33 -12.54 60.45
CA ALA A 5 22.14 -11.75 60.79
C ALA A 5 21.34 -11.27 59.57
N GLY A 6 21.95 -11.31 58.38
CA GLY A 6 21.34 -10.90 57.12
C GLY A 6 21.56 -9.43 56.80
N PHE A 7 21.49 -9.10 55.51
CA PHE A 7 21.49 -7.73 55.01
C PHE A 7 20.08 -7.35 54.56
N GLU A 8 19.78 -6.06 54.61
CA GLU A 8 18.60 -5.50 53.99
C GLU A 8 18.97 -4.63 52.79
N TYR A 9 18.13 -4.63 51.78
CA TYR A 9 18.34 -3.93 50.52
C TYR A 9 17.18 -2.98 50.24
N ALA A 10 17.49 -1.80 49.70
CA ALA A 10 16.50 -0.86 49.19
C ALA A 10 16.91 -0.43 47.78
N PHE A 11 15.97 -0.40 46.85
CA PHE A 11 16.23 -0.11 45.44
C PHE A 11 15.51 1.14 44.98
N ASN A 12 16.11 1.86 44.02
CA ASN A 12 15.53 2.97 43.29
C ASN A 12 15.64 2.64 41.80
N CYS A 13 14.49 2.53 41.13
CA CYS A 13 14.39 2.12 39.72
C CYS A 13 14.66 3.26 38.72
N GLY A 14 15.03 4.45 39.20
CA GLY A 14 15.33 5.60 38.33
C GLY A 14 14.08 6.20 37.68
N ASP A 15 12.89 5.95 38.23
CA ASP A 15 11.58 6.43 37.74
C ASP A 15 11.09 7.69 38.48
N GLY A 16 11.90 8.21 39.40
CA GLY A 16 11.57 9.38 40.22
C GLY A 16 10.82 9.06 41.51
N SER A 17 10.46 7.81 41.79
CA SER A 17 9.77 7.43 43.04
C SER A 17 10.69 7.43 44.26
N GLY A 18 12.01 7.50 44.06
CA GLY A 18 13.00 7.39 45.13
C GLY A 18 13.27 5.93 45.53
N TYR A 19 13.82 5.74 46.73
CA TYR A 19 14.07 4.40 47.27
C TYR A 19 12.79 3.76 47.81
N GLY A 20 12.62 2.47 47.51
CA GLY A 20 11.69 1.61 48.24
C GLY A 20 12.12 1.37 49.70
N VAL A 21 11.32 0.60 50.43
CA VAL A 21 11.64 0.18 51.80
C VAL A 21 12.78 -0.85 51.81
N PHE A 22 13.56 -0.85 52.89
CA PHE A 22 14.54 -1.92 53.13
C PHE A 22 13.84 -3.26 53.33
N GLY A 23 14.37 -4.31 52.72
CA GLY A 23 13.88 -5.69 52.88
C GLY A 23 14.94 -6.73 52.58
N ALA A 24 14.64 -8.00 52.82
CA ALA A 24 15.61 -9.10 52.68
C ALA A 24 15.93 -9.50 51.22
N SER A 25 15.11 -9.08 50.25
CA SER A 25 15.31 -9.42 48.84
C SER A 25 16.49 -8.66 48.24
N SER A 26 17.48 -9.37 47.72
CA SER A 26 18.66 -8.79 47.07
C SER A 26 18.45 -8.42 45.59
N SER A 27 17.21 -8.40 45.12
CA SER A 27 16.84 -8.04 43.74
C SER A 27 15.45 -7.40 43.67
N VAL A 28 15.23 -6.56 42.66
CA VAL A 28 13.94 -5.97 42.32
C VAL A 28 13.74 -6.01 40.80
N THR A 29 12.48 -6.04 40.33
CA THR A 29 12.14 -5.80 38.93
C THR A 29 11.72 -4.35 38.76
N CYS A 30 12.35 -3.65 37.81
CA CYS A 30 12.06 -2.26 37.48
C CYS A 30 11.42 -2.18 36.09
N PRO A 31 10.08 -2.20 35.97
CA PRO A 31 9.41 -2.09 34.68
C PRO A 31 9.62 -0.70 34.06
N THR A 32 9.70 -0.66 32.74
CA THR A 32 9.87 0.56 31.95
C THR A 32 8.77 0.64 30.91
N SER A 33 8.24 1.83 30.68
CA SER A 33 7.16 2.08 29.71
C SER A 33 7.63 2.67 28.39
N ASP A 34 8.91 3.07 28.32
CA ASP A 34 9.49 3.84 27.22
C ASP A 34 11.01 3.64 27.15
N ASN A 35 11.63 4.00 26.03
CA ASN A 35 13.08 3.97 25.87
C ASN A 35 13.80 5.10 26.63
N GLY A 36 15.12 4.96 26.74
CA GLY A 36 16.00 5.95 27.36
C GLY A 36 16.97 5.33 28.38
N VAL A 37 17.78 6.18 29.00
CA VAL A 37 18.76 5.76 30.01
C VAL A 37 18.18 6.04 31.40
N ARG A 38 18.17 5.02 32.25
CA ARG A 38 17.73 5.11 33.65
C ARG A 38 18.93 4.99 34.59
N SER A 39 19.05 5.92 35.53
CA SER A 39 19.99 5.79 36.64
C SER A 39 19.34 4.99 37.76
N VAL A 40 19.77 3.74 37.95
CA VAL A 40 19.28 2.86 39.01
C VAL A 40 20.21 2.95 40.22
N LYS A 41 19.65 2.80 41.42
CA LYS A 41 20.43 2.84 42.66
C LYS A 41 20.01 1.74 43.61
N ALA A 42 20.96 1.26 44.41
CA ALA A 42 20.72 0.26 45.44
C ALA A 42 21.43 0.66 46.74
N LYS A 43 20.78 0.42 47.87
CA LYS A 43 21.37 0.51 49.20
C LYS A 43 21.41 -0.87 49.82
N ILE A 44 22.50 -1.16 50.52
CA ILE A 44 22.63 -2.30 51.43
C ILE A 44 22.78 -1.78 52.86
N ARG A 45 22.09 -2.41 53.81
CA ARG A 45 22.13 -2.10 55.24
C ARG A 45 22.49 -3.34 56.06
N ASP A 46 23.40 -3.20 57.01
CA ASP A 46 23.74 -4.23 58.01
C ASP A 46 22.86 -4.15 59.27
N LYS A 47 22.95 -5.14 60.18
CA LYS A 47 22.19 -5.18 61.44
C LYS A 47 22.56 -4.07 62.43
N ASP A 48 23.72 -3.46 62.24
CA ASP A 48 24.26 -2.40 63.09
C ASP A 48 23.87 -1.01 62.55
N GLY A 49 23.11 -0.97 61.45
CA GLY A 49 22.54 0.23 60.85
C GLY A 49 23.46 0.92 59.82
N GLY A 50 24.62 0.35 59.50
CA GLY A 50 25.52 0.85 58.48
C GLY A 50 24.89 0.73 57.09
N VAL A 51 24.96 1.79 56.27
CA VAL A 51 24.35 1.83 54.92
C VAL A 51 25.38 2.23 53.88
N THR A 52 25.45 1.49 52.77
CA THR A 52 26.22 1.86 51.58
C THR A 52 25.28 1.97 50.36
N GLU A 53 25.49 2.99 49.53
CA GLU A 53 24.75 3.24 48.29
C GLU A 53 25.61 2.93 47.06
N TYR A 54 25.00 2.29 46.07
CA TYR A 54 25.55 1.99 44.75
C TYR A 54 24.65 2.59 43.67
N THR A 55 25.24 3.02 42.56
CA THR A 55 24.53 3.57 41.40
C THR A 55 25.03 2.90 40.14
N ASP A 56 24.12 2.62 39.21
CA ASP A 56 24.42 2.12 37.87
C ASP A 56 23.44 2.74 36.85
N SER A 57 23.63 2.44 35.57
CA SER A 57 22.73 2.88 34.49
C SER A 57 22.21 1.72 33.66
N VAL A 58 20.92 1.77 33.32
CA VAL A 58 20.27 0.82 32.41
C VAL A 58 19.84 1.58 31.16
N THR A 59 20.28 1.13 29.99
CA THR A 59 19.80 1.63 28.70
C THR A 59 18.62 0.78 28.23
N VAL A 60 17.47 1.41 28.04
CA VAL A 60 16.28 0.83 27.43
C VAL A 60 16.25 1.26 25.97
N ASN A 61 16.34 0.29 25.06
CA ASN A 61 16.32 0.57 23.62
C ASN A 61 14.89 0.75 23.13
N ASN A 62 14.70 1.62 22.15
CA ASN A 62 13.42 1.72 21.44
C ASN A 62 13.14 0.44 20.64
N VAL A 63 11.86 0.07 20.54
CA VAL A 63 11.37 -1.02 19.71
C VAL A 63 10.42 -0.40 18.69
N ALA A 64 10.70 -0.59 17.40
CA ALA A 64 9.86 -0.03 16.35
C ALA A 64 8.42 -0.58 16.38
N PRO A 65 7.41 0.23 15.99
CA PRO A 65 6.04 -0.20 15.93
C PRO A 65 5.81 -1.14 14.74
N THR A 66 4.79 -1.98 14.84
CA THR A 66 4.33 -2.82 13.73
C THR A 66 2.86 -2.55 13.43
N ALA A 67 2.41 -2.87 12.22
CA ALA A 67 1.04 -2.76 11.75
C ALA A 67 0.74 -3.87 10.73
N THR A 68 -0.54 -4.01 10.37
CA THR A 68 -1.00 -4.85 9.26
C THR A 68 -1.01 -4.02 7.97
N ALA A 69 -0.26 -4.46 6.97
CA ALA A 69 -0.19 -3.84 5.65
C ALA A 69 -1.31 -4.37 4.74
N ASN A 70 -2.15 -3.48 4.24
CA ASN A 70 -3.21 -3.79 3.28
C ASN A 70 -2.92 -3.09 1.96
N ALA A 71 -2.73 -3.87 0.90
CA ALA A 71 -2.61 -3.38 -0.46
C ALA A 71 -3.42 -4.30 -1.38
N PRO A 72 -4.56 -3.84 -1.93
CA PRO A 72 -5.35 -4.62 -2.88
C PRO A 72 -4.50 -5.06 -4.07
N SER A 73 -4.61 -6.33 -4.45
CA SER A 73 -3.98 -6.88 -5.65
C SER A 73 -4.75 -8.14 -6.09
N PRO A 74 -5.07 -8.28 -7.39
CA PRO A 74 -4.80 -7.32 -8.47
C PRO A 74 -5.75 -6.10 -8.43
N VAL A 75 -5.42 -5.06 -9.19
CA VAL A 75 -6.24 -3.86 -9.43
C VAL A 75 -6.33 -3.59 -10.93
N ALA A 76 -7.43 -3.00 -11.40
CA ALA A 76 -7.55 -2.59 -12.81
C ALA A 76 -6.73 -1.32 -13.09
N GLU A 77 -6.12 -1.23 -14.27
CA GLU A 77 -5.50 0.02 -14.75
C GLU A 77 -6.52 1.17 -14.82
N GLY A 78 -6.03 2.41 -14.75
CA GLY A 78 -6.87 3.60 -14.76
C GLY A 78 -7.82 3.71 -13.55
N SER A 79 -7.70 2.82 -12.55
CA SER A 79 -8.53 2.82 -11.35
C SER A 79 -7.77 3.31 -10.12
N THR A 80 -8.48 4.04 -9.25
CA THR A 80 -7.95 4.40 -7.94
C THR A 80 -8.19 3.27 -6.94
N PHE A 81 -7.23 3.04 -6.06
CA PHE A 81 -7.33 2.07 -4.98
C PHE A 81 -6.66 2.62 -3.71
N VAL A 82 -7.00 2.06 -2.55
CA VAL A 82 -6.48 2.53 -1.26
C VAL A 82 -5.55 1.48 -0.66
N VAL A 83 -4.37 1.93 -0.23
CA VAL A 83 -3.46 1.15 0.62
C VAL A 83 -3.55 1.68 2.05
N SER A 84 -3.35 0.80 3.03
CA SER A 84 -3.44 1.20 4.43
C SER A 84 -2.54 0.38 5.36
N LEU A 85 -2.23 1.00 6.51
CA LEU A 85 -1.67 0.34 7.67
C LEU A 85 -2.73 0.35 8.77
N THR A 86 -3.09 -0.83 9.28
CA THR A 86 -4.13 -1.02 10.28
C THR A 86 -3.61 -1.77 11.50
N SER A 87 -4.30 -1.66 12.63
CA SER A 87 -3.92 -2.34 13.88
C SER A 87 -2.45 -2.10 14.29
N PRO A 88 -2.01 -0.82 14.36
CA PRO A 88 -0.65 -0.53 14.79
C PRO A 88 -0.47 -0.92 16.27
N VAL A 89 0.69 -1.47 16.60
CA VAL A 89 1.07 -1.91 17.95
C VAL A 89 2.52 -1.55 18.24
N ASP A 90 2.77 -1.17 19.48
CA ASP A 90 4.10 -0.90 20.02
C ASP A 90 4.16 -1.37 21.48
N PRO A 91 5.23 -2.03 21.93
CA PRO A 91 5.40 -2.40 23.35
C PRO A 91 5.42 -1.19 24.30
N SER A 92 5.84 -0.01 23.83
CA SER A 92 5.87 1.22 24.60
C SER A 92 4.47 1.82 24.71
N SER A 93 3.98 1.94 25.95
CA SER A 93 2.70 2.58 26.21
C SER A 93 2.76 4.09 26.00
N VAL A 94 3.95 4.70 26.04
CA VAL A 94 4.12 6.12 25.76
C VAL A 94 4.06 6.39 24.26
N ASP A 95 4.61 5.50 23.42
CA ASP A 95 4.46 5.58 21.96
C ASP A 95 3.00 5.37 21.56
N THR A 96 2.35 4.35 22.12
CA THR A 96 0.94 4.10 21.89
C THR A 96 0.05 5.30 22.29
N ALA A 97 0.38 5.97 23.41
CA ALA A 97 -0.35 7.15 23.86
C ALA A 97 -0.09 8.41 23.02
N ALA A 98 1.13 8.57 22.49
CA ALA A 98 1.47 9.65 21.58
C ALA A 98 0.78 9.49 20.20
N GLY A 99 0.50 8.25 19.83
CA GLY A 99 -0.01 7.88 18.52
C GLY A 99 1.13 7.59 17.54
N PHE A 100 0.77 7.05 16.37
CA PHE A 100 1.72 6.71 15.32
C PHE A 100 1.56 7.63 14.12
N HIS A 101 2.67 7.81 13.40
CA HIS A 101 2.70 8.54 12.14
C HIS A 101 3.00 7.61 10.97
N TYR A 102 2.57 7.99 9.78
CA TYR A 102 2.58 7.12 8.60
C TYR A 102 3.12 7.83 7.36
N ALA A 103 3.80 7.05 6.52
CA ALA A 103 4.27 7.49 5.21
C ALA A 103 3.96 6.43 4.14
N PHE A 104 3.61 6.88 2.93
CA PHE A 104 3.21 6.03 1.81
C PHE A 104 3.85 6.49 0.51
N ALA A 105 4.24 5.55 -0.35
CA ALA A 105 4.69 5.79 -1.71
C ALA A 105 4.17 4.69 -2.64
N CYS A 106 3.19 5.04 -3.48
CA CYS A 106 2.54 4.09 -4.40
C CYS A 106 3.47 3.59 -5.51
N ASN A 107 4.41 4.42 -5.96
CA ASN A 107 5.32 4.12 -7.08
C ASN A 107 6.66 3.51 -6.64
N GLY A 108 6.76 3.02 -5.41
CA GLY A 108 7.97 2.40 -4.88
C GLY A 108 9.08 3.38 -4.49
N ALA A 109 8.82 4.70 -4.57
CA ALA A 109 9.76 5.72 -4.15
C ALA A 109 10.18 5.51 -2.69
N SER A 110 11.46 5.79 -2.42
CA SER A 110 12.03 5.63 -1.08
C SER A 110 11.32 6.53 -0.06
N LEU A 111 11.06 5.98 1.12
CA LEU A 111 10.58 6.73 2.29
C LEU A 111 11.75 7.19 3.19
N ALA A 112 12.97 7.26 2.65
CA ALA A 112 14.11 7.81 3.37
C ALA A 112 13.83 9.26 3.79
N GLY A 113 14.12 9.58 5.05
CA GLY A 113 13.84 10.90 5.63
C GLY A 113 12.41 11.08 6.17
N SER A 114 11.50 10.13 5.98
CA SER A 114 10.22 10.12 6.72
C SER A 114 10.50 9.90 8.21
N THR A 115 10.20 10.93 9.02
CA THR A 115 10.30 10.91 10.48
C THR A 115 8.93 11.19 11.09
N TYR A 116 8.78 10.93 12.40
CA TYR A 116 7.56 11.26 13.14
C TYR A 116 7.15 12.72 12.92
N ALA A 117 8.07 13.67 13.13
CA ALA A 117 7.77 15.10 12.99
C ALA A 117 7.41 15.57 11.57
N LEU A 118 7.81 14.83 10.52
CA LEU A 118 7.61 15.22 9.11
C LEU A 118 6.45 14.48 8.44
N THR A 119 5.83 13.53 9.13
CA THR A 119 4.74 12.70 8.61
C THR A 119 3.45 12.96 9.38
N GLY A 120 2.33 12.39 8.92
CA GLY A 120 1.00 12.61 9.50
C GLY A 120 0.38 11.36 10.10
N THR A 121 -0.78 11.52 10.73
CA THR A 121 -1.51 10.44 11.42
C THR A 121 -2.47 9.65 10.50
N THR A 122 -2.63 10.06 9.25
CA THR A 122 -3.47 9.35 8.27
C THR A 122 -2.83 8.03 7.89
N SER A 123 -3.45 6.91 8.27
CA SER A 123 -2.90 5.56 8.08
C SER A 123 -3.28 4.91 6.74
N SER A 124 -3.57 5.71 5.71
CA SER A 124 -3.93 5.24 4.38
C SER A 124 -3.53 6.24 3.29
N ALA A 125 -3.34 5.76 2.07
CA ALA A 125 -3.11 6.59 0.89
C ALA A 125 -3.91 6.06 -0.31
N SER A 126 -4.40 6.98 -1.14
CA SER A 126 -4.97 6.66 -2.45
C SER A 126 -3.83 6.52 -3.47
N CYS A 127 -3.86 5.43 -4.23
CA CYS A 127 -2.92 5.09 -5.27
C CYS A 127 -3.64 4.95 -6.60
N PHE A 128 -2.89 5.14 -7.69
CA PHE A 128 -3.36 5.06 -9.06
C PHE A 128 -2.21 4.56 -9.93
N PHE A 129 -2.52 3.60 -10.80
CA PHE A 129 -1.61 3.15 -11.85
C PHE A 129 -2.34 3.26 -13.18
N ASP A 130 -1.72 4.00 -14.11
CA ASP A 130 -2.35 4.40 -15.36
C ASP A 130 -2.48 3.23 -16.34
N ASP A 131 -1.53 2.28 -16.31
CA ASP A 131 -1.37 1.27 -17.35
C ASP A 131 -0.90 -0.08 -16.80
N GLY A 132 -1.36 -1.16 -17.45
CA GLY A 132 -1.01 -2.54 -17.19
C GLY A 132 -0.97 -3.39 -18.47
N PRO A 133 -0.68 -4.70 -18.40
CA PRO A 133 -0.47 -5.47 -17.19
C PRO A 133 0.95 -5.33 -16.64
N SER A 134 1.08 -5.02 -15.35
CA SER A 134 2.38 -4.72 -14.75
C SER A 134 2.40 -5.04 -13.24
N ASN A 135 3.59 -5.03 -12.62
CA ASN A 135 3.74 -5.17 -11.17
C ASN A 135 4.42 -3.94 -10.61
N HIS A 136 3.85 -3.37 -9.55
CA HIS A 136 4.37 -2.20 -8.87
C HIS A 136 4.67 -2.50 -7.40
N THR A 137 5.79 -1.98 -6.88
CA THR A 137 6.07 -2.01 -5.45
C THR A 137 5.46 -0.78 -4.79
N VAL A 138 4.66 -0.96 -3.74
CA VAL A 138 4.22 0.13 -2.86
C VAL A 138 5.10 0.12 -1.62
N ARG A 139 5.51 1.29 -1.11
CA ARG A 139 6.16 1.41 0.21
C ARG A 139 5.24 2.06 1.21
N MET A 140 5.22 1.53 2.43
CA MET A 140 4.44 2.07 3.55
C MET A 140 5.25 1.99 4.83
N ARG A 141 5.11 2.96 5.72
CA ARG A 141 5.83 2.99 6.99
C ARG A 141 4.92 3.43 8.14
N VAL A 142 5.08 2.79 9.29
CA VAL A 142 4.56 3.22 10.59
C VAL A 142 5.73 3.66 11.46
N ILE A 143 5.59 4.77 12.18
CA ILE A 143 6.67 5.45 12.92
C ILE A 143 6.18 5.82 14.33
N ASP A 144 6.97 5.51 15.36
CA ASP A 144 6.73 5.90 16.77
C ASP A 144 7.32 7.29 17.09
N LYS A 145 7.02 7.86 18.27
CA LYS A 145 7.49 9.23 18.63
C LYS A 145 9.00 9.31 18.88
N ASP A 146 9.67 8.18 19.11
CA ASP A 146 11.12 8.07 19.27
C ASP A 146 11.86 7.81 17.94
N GLY A 147 11.11 7.76 16.83
CA GLY A 147 11.63 7.63 15.48
C GLY A 147 11.93 6.20 15.06
N GLY A 148 11.57 5.19 15.86
CA GLY A 148 11.53 3.79 15.42
C GLY A 148 10.45 3.61 14.36
N PHE A 149 10.70 2.72 13.39
CA PHE A 149 9.77 2.50 12.30
C PHE A 149 9.85 1.08 11.73
N THR A 150 8.74 0.62 11.16
CA THR A 150 8.68 -0.57 10.31
C THR A 150 8.23 -0.19 8.90
N GLU A 151 8.95 -0.68 7.89
CA GLU A 151 8.61 -0.48 6.47
C GLU A 151 8.04 -1.75 5.84
N TYR A 152 6.98 -1.58 5.05
CA TYR A 152 6.27 -2.61 4.30
C TYR A 152 6.41 -2.35 2.80
N THR A 153 6.61 -3.42 2.02
CA THR A 153 6.84 -3.33 0.57
C THR A 153 5.97 -4.29 -0.26
N PRO A 154 4.63 -4.26 -0.13
CA PRO A 154 3.77 -5.14 -0.92
C PRO A 154 3.91 -4.85 -2.43
N SER A 155 3.74 -5.90 -3.23
CA SER A 155 3.63 -5.79 -4.69
C SER A 155 2.16 -5.79 -5.10
N VAL A 156 1.78 -4.87 -5.98
CA VAL A 156 0.44 -4.75 -6.56
C VAL A 156 0.52 -5.09 -8.04
N HIS A 157 -0.27 -6.07 -8.46
CA HIS A 157 -0.46 -6.38 -9.88
C HIS A 157 -1.55 -5.49 -10.47
N VAL A 158 -1.26 -4.87 -11.61
CA VAL A 158 -2.23 -4.09 -12.38
C VAL A 158 -2.68 -4.95 -13.56
N ASP A 159 -3.98 -5.18 -13.67
CA ASP A 159 -4.63 -5.86 -14.78
C ASP A 159 -4.95 -4.85 -15.90
N ASN A 160 -4.68 -5.24 -17.14
CA ASN A 160 -5.15 -4.48 -18.31
C ASN A 160 -6.67 -4.67 -18.50
N VAL A 161 -7.36 -3.56 -18.73
CA VAL A 161 -8.78 -3.49 -19.02
C VAL A 161 -8.96 -3.41 -20.54
N ALA A 162 -9.83 -4.25 -21.11
CA ALA A 162 -10.10 -4.16 -22.54
C ALA A 162 -10.81 -2.84 -22.89
N PRO A 163 -10.47 -2.19 -24.02
CA PRO A 163 -11.16 -1.00 -24.48
C PRO A 163 -12.62 -1.28 -24.85
N THR A 164 -13.43 -0.23 -24.86
CA THR A 164 -14.86 -0.28 -25.19
C THR A 164 -15.21 0.71 -26.31
N ALA A 165 -16.27 0.41 -27.06
CA ALA A 165 -16.86 1.31 -28.05
C ALA A 165 -18.32 0.94 -28.35
N THR A 166 -19.05 1.85 -28.97
CA THR A 166 -20.41 1.63 -29.49
C THR A 166 -20.37 1.37 -30.98
N LEU A 167 -20.88 0.22 -31.43
CA LEU A 167 -21.03 -0.13 -32.84
C LEU A 167 -22.39 0.31 -33.36
N ALA A 168 -22.43 0.98 -34.52
CA ALA A 168 -23.65 1.42 -35.19
C ALA A 168 -23.55 1.26 -36.72
N ASN A 169 -24.69 1.39 -37.40
CA ASN A 169 -24.75 1.50 -38.86
C ASN A 169 -25.85 2.50 -39.27
N ASP A 170 -25.76 3.00 -40.50
CA ASP A 170 -26.71 3.96 -41.10
C ASP A 170 -27.91 3.31 -41.80
N GLY A 171 -28.10 2.01 -41.61
CA GLY A 171 -29.22 1.27 -42.18
C GLY A 171 -30.59 1.65 -41.58
N PRO A 172 -31.69 1.30 -42.28
CA PRO A 172 -31.72 0.57 -43.55
C PRO A 172 -31.33 1.45 -44.75
N ILE A 173 -30.73 0.83 -45.78
CA ILE A 173 -30.33 1.47 -47.05
C ILE A 173 -31.08 0.84 -48.23
N ASN A 174 -31.13 1.55 -49.36
CA ASN A 174 -31.71 1.01 -50.60
C ASN A 174 -30.82 -0.07 -51.22
N GLU A 175 -31.43 -0.96 -52.01
CA GLU A 175 -30.73 -1.97 -52.80
C GLU A 175 -29.66 -1.32 -53.72
N GLY A 176 -28.50 -1.97 -53.82
CA GLY A 176 -27.34 -1.45 -54.54
C GLY A 176 -26.60 -0.27 -53.87
N ALA A 177 -27.07 0.23 -52.73
CA ALA A 177 -26.34 1.22 -51.94
C ALA A 177 -25.35 0.55 -50.96
N SER A 178 -24.45 1.34 -50.38
CA SER A 178 -23.52 0.88 -49.34
C SER A 178 -23.95 1.37 -47.96
N ALA A 179 -23.86 0.49 -46.96
CA ALA A 179 -24.09 0.83 -45.57
C ALA A 179 -22.76 1.23 -44.91
N THR A 180 -22.78 2.27 -44.10
CA THR A 180 -21.64 2.67 -43.25
C THR A 180 -21.77 2.00 -41.90
N VAL A 181 -20.76 1.23 -41.51
CA VAL A 181 -20.64 0.66 -40.17
C VAL A 181 -19.55 1.39 -39.42
N SER A 182 -19.85 1.90 -38.22
CA SER A 182 -18.93 2.77 -37.48
C SER A 182 -18.90 2.48 -35.99
N PHE A 183 -17.75 2.81 -35.38
CA PHE A 183 -17.56 2.85 -33.95
C PHE A 183 -17.61 4.28 -33.43
N SER A 184 -18.24 4.47 -32.29
CA SER A 184 -18.28 5.73 -31.54
C SER A 184 -18.02 5.47 -30.05
N ASN A 185 -17.88 6.52 -29.24
CA ASN A 185 -17.68 6.42 -27.79
C ASN A 185 -16.52 5.46 -27.39
N LYS A 186 -15.42 5.51 -28.16
CA LYS A 186 -14.21 4.75 -27.88
C LYS A 186 -13.60 5.19 -26.54
N PHE A 187 -13.33 4.23 -25.67
CA PHE A 187 -12.84 4.48 -24.32
C PHE A 187 -11.92 3.35 -23.87
N ASP A 188 -10.84 3.73 -23.22
CA ASP A 188 -9.96 2.85 -22.46
C ASP A 188 -9.55 3.60 -21.17
N PRO A 189 -9.54 2.96 -19.99
CA PRO A 189 -9.05 3.60 -18.78
C PRO A 189 -7.57 4.01 -18.83
N SER A 190 -6.74 3.35 -19.64
CA SER A 190 -5.31 3.62 -19.75
C SER A 190 -5.02 4.83 -20.66
N GLY A 191 -4.36 5.84 -20.09
CA GLY A 191 -3.85 7.01 -20.82
C GLY A 191 -2.88 6.63 -21.96
N PRO A 192 -1.90 5.75 -21.73
CA PRO A 192 -1.02 5.22 -22.77
C PRO A 192 -1.77 4.52 -23.91
N ASP A 193 -2.77 3.71 -23.59
CA ASP A 193 -3.56 2.99 -24.60
C ASP A 193 -4.40 3.93 -25.45
N THR A 194 -5.08 4.91 -24.82
CA THR A 194 -5.80 5.94 -25.57
C THR A 194 -4.88 6.80 -26.43
N THR A 195 -3.65 7.06 -25.99
CA THR A 195 -2.64 7.82 -26.74
C THR A 195 -2.08 7.04 -27.91
N ALA A 196 -1.87 5.73 -27.76
CA ALA A 196 -1.49 4.84 -28.86
C ALA A 196 -2.60 4.80 -29.94
N GLY A 197 -3.84 4.99 -29.53
CA GLY A 197 -5.01 5.02 -30.39
C GLY A 197 -5.61 3.64 -30.60
N PHE A 198 -6.85 3.63 -31.10
CA PHE A 198 -7.66 2.42 -31.27
C PHE A 198 -7.60 1.88 -32.70
N HIS A 199 -7.60 0.56 -32.83
CA HIS A 199 -7.69 -0.12 -34.11
C HIS A 199 -8.96 -0.99 -34.21
N TYR A 200 -9.52 -1.04 -35.41
CA TYR A 200 -10.83 -1.61 -35.74
C TYR A 200 -10.73 -2.64 -36.86
N ALA A 201 -11.48 -3.72 -36.71
CA ALA A 201 -11.63 -4.75 -37.72
C ALA A 201 -13.12 -4.91 -38.06
N TYR A 202 -13.42 -5.12 -39.35
CA TYR A 202 -14.77 -5.25 -39.85
C TYR A 202 -14.87 -6.44 -40.78
N ALA A 203 -15.99 -7.17 -40.71
CA ALA A 203 -16.34 -8.23 -41.65
C ALA A 203 -17.74 -7.95 -42.21
N CYS A 204 -17.79 -7.36 -43.40
CA CYS A 204 -19.06 -7.04 -44.08
C CYS A 204 -19.83 -8.30 -44.50
N ASP A 205 -19.15 -9.43 -44.68
CA ASP A 205 -19.72 -10.72 -45.07
C ASP A 205 -20.07 -11.63 -43.87
N GLY A 206 -19.89 -11.14 -42.64
CA GLY A 206 -20.12 -11.91 -41.42
C GLY A 206 -19.07 -12.99 -41.15
N SER A 207 -17.94 -12.98 -41.87
CA SER A 207 -16.80 -13.85 -41.62
C SER A 207 -16.23 -13.66 -40.20
N SER A 208 -15.43 -14.63 -39.74
CA SER A 208 -14.84 -14.57 -38.41
C SER A 208 -13.76 -13.49 -38.34
N LEU A 209 -13.80 -12.68 -37.29
CA LEU A 209 -12.74 -11.74 -36.94
C LEU A 209 -11.80 -12.31 -35.85
N ALA A 210 -11.87 -13.61 -35.59
CA ALA A 210 -10.93 -14.28 -34.71
C ALA A 210 -9.51 -14.17 -35.28
N GLY A 211 -8.58 -13.61 -34.50
CA GLY A 211 -7.20 -13.39 -34.93
C GLY A 211 -6.90 -11.98 -35.45
N SER A 212 -7.90 -11.08 -35.51
CA SER A 212 -7.63 -9.64 -35.68
C SER A 212 -6.70 -9.17 -34.55
N THR A 213 -5.63 -8.48 -34.93
CA THR A 213 -4.65 -7.89 -34.01
C THR A 213 -4.64 -6.38 -34.17
N TYR A 214 -4.11 -5.67 -33.17
CA TYR A 214 -3.87 -4.24 -33.25
C TYR A 214 -3.13 -3.85 -34.54
N ALA A 215 -1.97 -4.45 -34.79
CA ALA A 215 -1.12 -4.14 -35.94
C ALA A 215 -1.75 -4.52 -37.30
N GLY A 216 -2.65 -5.51 -37.34
CA GLY A 216 -3.33 -5.95 -38.56
C GLY A 216 -4.66 -5.26 -38.84
N SER A 217 -5.10 -4.34 -37.96
CA SER A 217 -6.41 -3.70 -38.03
C SER A 217 -6.29 -2.22 -38.40
N SER A 218 -7.40 -1.64 -38.89
CA SER A 218 -7.43 -0.25 -39.38
C SER A 218 -7.52 0.75 -38.23
N ALA A 219 -6.88 1.91 -38.34
CA ALA A 219 -7.10 3.03 -37.42
C ALA A 219 -8.37 3.85 -37.73
N ILE A 220 -9.06 3.52 -38.83
CA ILE A 220 -10.30 4.18 -39.26
C ILE A 220 -11.48 3.53 -38.54
N ASP A 221 -12.28 4.35 -37.87
CA ASP A 221 -13.42 3.92 -37.04
C ASP A 221 -14.71 3.67 -37.82
N HIS A 222 -14.65 3.60 -39.15
CA HIS A 222 -15.76 3.19 -39.98
C HIS A 222 -15.31 2.44 -41.22
N THR A 223 -16.24 1.68 -41.81
CA THR A 223 -16.09 1.05 -43.11
C THR A 223 -17.39 1.15 -43.92
N SER A 224 -17.27 1.07 -45.24
CA SER A 224 -18.41 0.97 -46.14
C SER A 224 -18.57 -0.49 -46.59
N CYS A 225 -19.75 -1.06 -46.37
CA CYS A 225 -20.12 -2.40 -46.78
C CYS A 225 -21.12 -2.33 -47.93
N SER A 226 -20.79 -2.94 -49.06
CA SER A 226 -21.69 -3.08 -50.22
C SER A 226 -22.30 -4.48 -50.22
N PHE A 227 -23.59 -4.55 -50.55
CA PHE A 227 -24.35 -5.79 -50.60
C PHE A 227 -25.03 -5.90 -51.97
N ASP A 228 -24.77 -7.00 -52.68
CA ASP A 228 -25.38 -7.27 -53.99
C ASP A 228 -26.88 -7.64 -53.83
N ASP A 229 -27.64 -7.45 -54.92
CA ASP A 229 -29.11 -7.38 -54.94
C ASP A 229 -29.90 -8.50 -54.22
N GLY A 230 -30.94 -8.07 -53.49
CA GLY A 230 -32.06 -8.87 -52.96
C GLY A 230 -32.50 -8.45 -51.55
N PRO A 231 -33.79 -8.57 -51.18
CA PRO A 231 -34.24 -8.31 -49.81
C PRO A 231 -33.70 -9.39 -48.89
N SER A 232 -32.53 -9.13 -48.31
CA SER A 232 -31.86 -10.04 -47.38
C SER A 232 -31.20 -9.27 -46.24
N SER A 233 -31.17 -9.89 -45.06
CA SER A 233 -30.45 -9.34 -43.91
C SER A 233 -29.02 -9.84 -43.94
N HIS A 234 -28.06 -8.91 -44.03
CA HIS A 234 -26.63 -9.22 -43.91
C HIS A 234 -26.14 -8.97 -42.49
N THR A 235 -25.26 -9.85 -41.99
CA THR A 235 -24.65 -9.69 -40.67
C THR A 235 -23.27 -9.09 -40.83
N VAL A 236 -23.04 -7.89 -40.30
CA VAL A 236 -21.69 -7.33 -40.15
C VAL A 236 -21.17 -7.67 -38.76
N LYS A 237 -19.92 -8.15 -38.68
CA LYS A 237 -19.23 -8.36 -37.41
C LYS A 237 -18.15 -7.31 -37.23
N ALA A 238 -17.97 -6.89 -35.98
CA ALA A 238 -16.83 -6.11 -35.53
C ALA A 238 -16.58 -6.40 -34.03
N PRO A 239 -15.36 -6.76 -33.60
CA PRO A 239 -15.03 -6.88 -32.19
C PRO A 239 -14.94 -5.50 -31.54
N LEU A 240 -14.82 -5.45 -30.20
CA LEU A 240 -14.36 -4.23 -29.54
C LEU A 240 -13.02 -3.79 -30.16
N PRO A 241 -12.76 -2.47 -30.22
CA PRO A 241 -11.48 -1.98 -30.70
C PRO A 241 -10.34 -2.61 -29.89
N SER A 242 -9.13 -2.59 -30.42
CA SER A 242 -7.95 -2.99 -29.65
C SER A 242 -7.01 -1.82 -29.48
N THR A 243 -6.35 -1.78 -28.33
CA THR A 243 -5.22 -0.91 -28.01
C THR A 243 -3.95 -1.75 -27.98
N ARG A 244 -2.79 -1.10 -28.02
CA ARG A 244 -1.50 -1.79 -28.05
C ARG A 244 -1.07 -2.10 -26.61
N ARG A 245 -1.18 -3.36 -26.19
CA ARG A 245 -0.55 -3.83 -24.94
C ARG A 245 0.95 -3.52 -24.94
N THR A 246 1.39 -2.62 -24.06
CA THR A 246 2.82 -2.32 -23.85
C THR A 246 3.38 -2.96 -22.59
#